data_AF-A0A659PQZ1-F1
#
_entry.id   AF-A0A659PQZ1-F1
#
_cell.length_a   1.000
_cell.length_b   1.000
_cell.length_c   1.000
_cell.angle_alpha   90.00
_cell.angle_beta   90.00
_cell.angle_gamma   90.00
#
_symmetry.space_group_name_H-M   'P 1'
#
loop_
_entity.id
_entity.type
_entity.pdbx_description
1 polymer ?
#
loop_
_entity_poly.entity_id
_entity_poly.type
_entity_poly.pdbx_seq_one_letter_code
_entity_poly.pdbx_strand_id
1 'polypeptide(L)'
;MTKYVFQPQAPVTVPVAGSDEQFPVRRVYCVGRNYAAHAREMGFDPDREPPFFFCKPADAVVPVAAGDTLELPYPAQTDNYHYEIELVVAIGKKGCDIPVEKAHEYVWGYATGLDMTRRDRQMEMRQMGRPWEIGKAFDLSAPIAPLHKAAETHNVDNAPIWLQ
;
A
#
# COMPACT_ATOMS: atom_id res chain seq x y z
N MET A 1 22.28 -24.53 -7.33
CA MET A 1 21.10 -24.24 -6.48
C MET A 1 21.59 -23.81 -5.12
N THR A 2 21.06 -22.69 -4.60
CA THR A 2 21.35 -22.23 -3.24
C THR A 2 20.78 -23.23 -2.24
N LYS A 3 21.55 -23.59 -1.21
CA LYS A 3 21.07 -24.42 -0.09
C LYS A 3 20.64 -23.50 1.04
N TYR A 4 19.38 -23.57 1.43
CA TYR A 4 18.85 -22.84 2.58
C TYR A 4 18.82 -23.75 3.82
N VAL A 5 18.93 -23.13 5.00
CA VAL A 5 18.84 -23.84 6.29
C VAL A 5 17.41 -24.30 6.62
N PHE A 6 16.40 -23.66 6.01
CA PHE A 6 14.99 -24.03 6.01
C PHE A 6 14.32 -23.49 4.74
N GLN A 7 13.12 -23.95 4.40
CA GLN A 7 12.39 -23.48 3.23
C GLN A 7 12.05 -21.99 3.39
N PRO A 8 12.48 -21.11 2.46
CA PRO A 8 12.10 -19.70 2.52
C PRO A 8 10.59 -19.55 2.28
N GLN A 9 9.99 -18.55 2.90
CA GLN A 9 8.63 -18.16 2.60
C GLN A 9 8.52 -17.80 1.12
N ALA A 10 7.50 -18.32 0.45
CA ALA A 10 7.21 -17.94 -0.92
C ALA A 10 6.90 -16.43 -0.99
N PRO A 11 7.34 -15.72 -2.05
CA PRO A 11 6.95 -14.33 -2.23
C PRO A 11 5.42 -14.18 -2.22
N VAL A 12 4.91 -13.15 -1.56
CA VAL A 12 3.50 -12.80 -1.70
C VAL A 12 3.25 -12.34 -3.14
N THR A 13 2.13 -12.78 -3.71
CA THR A 13 1.73 -12.44 -5.08
C THR A 13 0.33 -11.87 -5.11
N VAL A 14 0.07 -10.92 -6.02
CA VAL A 14 -1.27 -10.34 -6.22
C VAL A 14 -1.85 -10.84 -7.55
N PRO A 15 -3.09 -11.34 -7.59
CA PRO A 15 -3.74 -11.77 -8.83
C PRO A 15 -3.84 -10.65 -9.86
N VAL A 16 -3.71 -11.00 -11.13
CA VAL A 16 -3.95 -10.08 -12.24
C VAL A 16 -5.37 -10.28 -12.76
N ALA A 17 -6.17 -9.21 -12.77
CA ALA A 17 -7.54 -9.26 -13.24
C ALA A 17 -7.59 -9.75 -14.70
N GLY A 18 -8.48 -10.71 -15.00
CA GLY A 18 -8.65 -11.27 -16.34
C GLY A 18 -7.50 -12.17 -16.82
N SER A 19 -6.61 -12.63 -15.93
CA SER A 19 -5.48 -13.49 -16.25
C SER A 19 -5.25 -14.54 -15.15
N ASP A 20 -4.59 -15.65 -15.49
CA ASP A 20 -4.08 -16.63 -14.51
C ASP A 20 -2.70 -16.21 -13.93
N GLU A 21 -2.18 -15.07 -14.37
CA GLU A 21 -0.91 -14.50 -13.92
C GLU A 21 -0.98 -13.93 -12.49
N GLN A 22 0.18 -13.91 -11.84
CA GLN A 22 0.37 -13.40 -10.49
C GLN A 22 1.51 -12.37 -10.48
N PHE A 23 1.31 -11.22 -9.83
CA PHE A 23 2.34 -10.19 -9.70
C PHE A 23 3.13 -10.39 -8.39
N PRO A 24 4.45 -10.67 -8.44
CA PRO A 24 5.25 -10.89 -7.24
C PRO A 24 5.57 -9.58 -6.51
N VAL A 25 5.12 -9.46 -5.27
CA VAL A 25 5.37 -8.28 -4.43
C VAL A 25 6.82 -8.29 -3.94
N ARG A 26 7.52 -7.16 -4.11
CA ARG A 26 8.90 -6.97 -3.64
C ARG A 26 8.98 -6.12 -2.38
N ARG A 27 8.57 -4.86 -2.47
CA ARG A 27 8.53 -3.89 -1.36
C ARG A 27 7.24 -3.08 -1.49
N VAL A 28 6.68 -2.67 -0.37
CA VAL A 28 5.49 -1.82 -0.32
C VAL A 28 5.91 -0.46 0.22
N TYR A 29 5.79 0.56 -0.61
CA TYR A 29 6.02 1.96 -0.24
C TYR A 29 4.66 2.66 -0.15
N CYS A 30 4.49 3.46 0.89
CA CYS A 30 3.27 4.22 1.16
C CYS A 30 3.62 5.71 1.26
N VAL A 31 2.69 6.57 0.87
CA VAL A 31 2.88 8.03 0.89
C VAL A 31 1.98 8.64 1.95
N GLY A 32 2.58 9.22 3.00
CA GLY A 32 1.84 9.94 4.02
C GLY A 32 1.45 11.33 3.56
N ARG A 33 0.19 11.72 3.84
CA ARG A 33 -0.36 13.08 3.60
C ARG A 33 -0.39 13.52 2.14
N ASN A 34 -0.69 12.59 1.23
CA ASN A 34 -0.72 12.87 -0.20
C ASN A 34 -2.06 13.43 -0.73
N TYR A 35 -3.06 13.56 0.15
CA TYR A 35 -4.33 14.25 -0.15
C TYR A 35 -4.47 15.47 0.75
N ALA A 36 -4.62 16.65 0.15
CA ALA A 36 -4.68 17.92 0.88
C ALA A 36 -5.83 17.97 1.91
N ALA A 37 -6.97 17.36 1.59
CA ALA A 37 -8.11 17.25 2.51
C ALA A 37 -7.76 16.41 3.75
N HIS A 38 -7.09 15.26 3.56
CA HIS A 38 -6.67 14.39 4.64
C HIS A 38 -5.54 15.00 5.49
N ALA A 39 -4.62 15.74 4.87
CA ALA A 39 -3.59 16.50 5.60
C ALA A 39 -4.23 17.51 6.58
N ARG A 40 -5.25 18.25 6.13
CA ARG A 40 -6.01 19.19 6.97
C ARG A 40 -6.77 18.49 8.10
N GLU A 41 -7.42 17.37 7.81
CA GLU A 41 -8.11 16.53 8.81
C GLU A 41 -7.16 16.09 9.93
N MET A 42 -5.94 15.71 9.57
CA MET A 42 -4.89 15.28 10.51
C MET A 42 -4.20 16.45 11.25
N GLY A 43 -4.66 17.69 11.03
CA GLY A 43 -4.16 18.91 11.68
C GLY A 43 -2.92 19.54 11.03
N PHE A 44 -2.64 19.22 9.76
CA PHE A 44 -1.49 19.74 9.02
C PHE A 44 -1.89 20.74 7.93
N ASP A 45 -0.98 21.63 7.60
CA ASP A 45 -1.09 22.54 6.46
C ASP A 45 -0.50 21.85 5.20
N PRO A 46 -1.33 21.44 4.22
CA PRO A 46 -0.85 20.73 3.03
C PRO A 46 0.06 21.59 2.15
N ASP A 47 0.00 22.92 2.28
CA ASP A 47 0.78 23.85 1.47
C ASP A 47 2.18 24.10 2.07
N ARG A 48 2.47 23.59 3.29
CA ARG A 48 3.74 23.81 4.00
C ARG A 48 4.64 22.59 4.12
N GLU A 49 4.11 21.37 4.07
CA GLU A 49 4.90 20.16 4.33
C GLU A 49 4.83 19.17 3.17
N PRO A 50 5.98 18.73 2.62
CA PRO A 50 6.00 17.75 1.54
C PRO A 50 5.49 16.38 2.04
N PRO A 51 4.95 15.53 1.14
CA PRO A 51 4.66 14.14 1.47
C PRO A 51 5.93 13.42 1.94
N PHE A 52 5.74 12.39 2.76
CA PHE A 52 6.84 11.53 3.23
C PHE A 52 6.51 10.06 2.98
N PHE A 53 7.53 9.21 3.00
CA PHE A 53 7.38 7.79 2.74
C PHE A 53 7.55 6.95 4.01
N PHE A 54 6.79 5.86 4.07
CA PHE A 54 7.03 4.74 4.98
C PHE A 54 6.83 3.43 4.21
N CYS A 55 7.10 2.31 4.86
CA CYS A 55 7.03 0.99 4.23
C CYS A 55 6.17 0.02 5.02
N LYS A 56 5.65 -0.98 4.31
CA LYS A 56 5.12 -2.22 4.89
C LYS A 56 5.96 -3.40 4.35
N PRO A 57 6.11 -4.48 5.12
CA PRO A 57 6.76 -5.68 4.60
C PRO A 57 5.87 -6.33 3.54
N ALA A 58 6.46 -7.07 2.60
CA ALA A 58 5.71 -7.65 1.47
C ALA A 58 4.64 -8.67 1.93
N ASP A 59 4.89 -9.34 3.05
CA ASP A 59 3.99 -10.31 3.67
C ASP A 59 2.87 -9.68 4.52
N ALA A 60 2.85 -8.35 4.69
CA ALA A 60 1.66 -7.65 5.17
C ALA A 60 0.58 -7.50 4.09
N VAL A 61 0.92 -7.73 2.82
CA VAL A 61 -0.02 -7.66 1.70
C VAL A 61 -0.96 -8.85 1.70
N VAL A 62 -2.26 -8.58 1.63
CA VAL A 62 -3.31 -9.62 1.61
C VAL A 62 -4.12 -9.46 0.33
N PRO A 63 -3.85 -10.27 -0.71
CA PRO A 63 -4.65 -10.26 -1.92
C PRO A 63 -6.08 -10.73 -1.65
N VAL A 64 -7.05 -9.97 -2.13
CA VAL A 64 -8.48 -10.28 -2.06
C VAL A 64 -8.98 -10.47 -3.48
N ALA A 65 -9.56 -11.63 -3.80
CA ALA A 65 -10.07 -11.88 -5.14
C ALA A 65 -11.32 -11.02 -5.41
N ALA A 66 -11.58 -10.72 -6.68
CA ALA A 66 -12.77 -9.98 -7.05
C ALA A 66 -14.05 -10.77 -6.68
N GLY A 67 -14.95 -10.13 -5.94
CA GLY A 67 -16.18 -10.76 -5.44
C GLY A 67 -16.05 -11.42 -4.07
N ASP A 68 -14.83 -11.56 -3.55
CA ASP A 68 -14.59 -12.11 -2.21
C ASP A 68 -14.60 -11.01 -1.16
N THR A 69 -15.00 -11.39 0.06
CA THR A 69 -14.86 -10.54 1.26
C THR A 69 -13.74 -11.09 2.13
N LEU A 70 -12.81 -10.23 2.51
CA LEU A 70 -11.72 -10.59 3.41
C LEU A 70 -12.20 -10.55 4.87
N GLU A 71 -12.18 -11.70 5.54
CA GLU A 71 -12.28 -11.78 6.99
C GLU A 71 -10.96 -11.34 7.63
N LEU A 72 -10.82 -10.04 7.89
CA LEU A 72 -9.60 -9.45 8.43
C LEU A 72 -9.65 -9.43 9.97
N PRO A 73 -8.80 -10.18 10.68
CA PRO A 73 -8.82 -10.20 12.14
C PRO A 73 -8.42 -8.83 12.71
N TYR A 74 -9.12 -8.41 13.76
CA TYR A 74 -8.77 -7.19 14.48
C TYR A 74 -7.35 -7.33 15.08
N PRO A 75 -6.41 -6.40 14.79
CA PRO A 75 -5.02 -6.59 15.16
C PRO A 75 -4.80 -6.44 16.66
N ALA A 76 -3.82 -7.16 17.20
CA ALA A 76 -3.44 -7.03 18.60
C ALA A 76 -2.85 -5.63 18.91
N GLN A 77 -2.93 -5.24 20.18
CA GLN A 77 -2.31 -4.03 20.74
C GLN A 77 -2.83 -2.72 20.14
N THR A 78 -4.10 -2.64 19.77
CA THR A 78 -4.76 -1.38 19.41
C THR A 78 -6.18 -1.40 19.94
N ASP A 79 -6.71 -0.24 20.30
CA ASP A 79 -8.15 -0.02 20.52
C ASP A 79 -8.71 0.96 19.47
N ASN A 80 -7.88 1.42 18.55
CA ASN A 80 -8.24 2.39 17.53
C ASN A 80 -7.69 2.00 16.15
N TYR A 81 -8.46 1.17 15.46
CA TYR A 81 -8.09 0.58 14.17
C TYR A 81 -8.76 1.32 13.01
N HIS A 82 -7.95 1.99 12.19
CA HIS A 82 -8.41 2.82 11.07
C HIS A 82 -8.23 2.14 9.72
N TYR A 83 -9.15 2.45 8.81
CA TYR A 83 -9.05 2.22 7.38
C TYR A 83 -8.55 3.49 6.65
N GLU A 84 -7.81 3.30 5.56
CA GLU A 84 -7.41 4.34 4.61
C GLU A 84 -7.48 3.69 3.21
N ILE A 85 -8.35 4.19 2.33
CA ILE A 85 -8.47 3.69 0.95
C ILE A 85 -7.46 4.39 0.05
N GLU A 86 -6.71 3.61 -0.72
CA GLU A 86 -5.59 4.12 -1.52
C GLU A 86 -5.57 3.52 -2.93
N LEU A 87 -5.13 4.32 -3.89
CA LEU A 87 -4.69 3.83 -5.19
C LEU A 87 -3.31 3.19 -5.03
N VAL A 88 -3.21 1.91 -5.39
CA VAL A 88 -1.94 1.18 -5.42
C VAL A 88 -1.38 1.18 -6.84
N VAL A 89 -0.09 1.49 -6.95
CA VAL A 89 0.66 1.49 -8.21
C VAL A 89 1.68 0.36 -8.19
N ALA A 90 1.56 -0.61 -9.11
CA ALA A 90 2.52 -1.70 -9.26
C ALA A 90 3.64 -1.32 -10.24
N ILE A 91 4.89 -1.51 -9.84
CA ILE A 91 6.07 -1.11 -10.63
C ILE A 91 6.64 -2.30 -11.41
N GLY A 92 6.70 -2.18 -12.74
CA GLY A 92 7.17 -3.24 -13.64
C GLY A 92 8.61 -3.08 -14.13
N LYS A 93 9.21 -1.90 -13.95
CA LYS A 93 10.58 -1.60 -14.41
C LYS A 93 11.44 -1.10 -13.25
N LYS A 94 12.72 -1.48 -13.26
CA LYS A 94 13.72 -0.96 -12.33
C LYS A 94 14.30 0.36 -12.86
N GLY A 95 14.56 1.31 -11.97
CA GLY A 95 15.20 2.59 -12.30
C GLY A 95 15.76 3.29 -11.07
N CYS A 96 16.54 4.34 -11.31
CA CYS A 96 17.06 5.27 -10.31
C CYS A 96 16.95 6.67 -10.93
N ASP A 97 16.63 7.69 -10.13
CA ASP A 97 16.47 9.08 -10.59
C ASP A 97 15.61 9.19 -11.85
N ILE A 98 14.46 8.52 -11.84
CA ILE A 98 13.55 8.44 -12.98
C ILE A 98 12.98 9.84 -13.26
N PRO A 99 13.14 10.38 -14.48
CA PRO A 99 12.53 11.65 -14.85
C PRO A 99 11.01 11.59 -14.70
N VAL A 100 10.40 12.65 -14.16
CA VAL A 100 8.96 12.69 -13.83
C VAL A 100 8.12 12.37 -15.07
N GLU A 101 8.48 12.93 -16.22
CA GLU A 101 7.81 12.73 -17.50
C GLU A 101 7.83 11.28 -18.00
N LYS A 102 8.77 10.45 -17.50
CA LYS A 102 8.89 9.03 -17.83
C LYS A 102 8.37 8.10 -16.74
N ALA A 103 7.98 8.63 -15.57
CA ALA A 103 7.62 7.80 -14.41
C ALA A 103 6.47 6.83 -14.72
N HIS A 104 5.46 7.27 -15.48
CA HIS A 104 4.32 6.44 -15.88
C HIS A 104 4.73 5.19 -16.68
N GLU A 105 5.84 5.25 -17.44
CA GLU A 105 6.34 4.10 -18.22
C GLU A 105 6.86 2.95 -17.35
N TYR A 106 7.11 3.20 -16.05
CA TYR A 106 7.59 2.21 -15.08
C TYR A 106 6.44 1.50 -14.38
N VAL A 107 5.22 2.03 -14.51
CA VAL A 107 4.01 1.44 -13.94
C VAL A 107 3.57 0.26 -14.78
N TRP A 108 3.41 -0.89 -14.12
CA TRP A 108 2.87 -2.11 -14.72
C TRP A 108 1.35 -2.12 -14.66
N GLY A 109 0.77 -1.65 -13.56
CA GLY A 109 -0.67 -1.67 -13.33
C GLY A 109 -1.09 -1.01 -12.03
N TYR A 110 -2.40 -1.05 -11.79
CA TYR A 110 -3.05 -0.38 -10.67
C TYR A 110 -3.99 -1.33 -9.93
N ALA A 111 -4.20 -1.07 -8.65
CA ALA A 111 -5.22 -1.73 -7.84
C ALA A 111 -5.78 -0.75 -6.80
N THR A 112 -6.88 -1.13 -6.17
CA THR A 112 -7.32 -0.51 -4.92
C THR A 112 -6.70 -1.26 -3.75
N GLY A 113 -6.25 -0.52 -2.73
CA GLY A 113 -5.70 -1.09 -1.51
C GLY A 113 -6.15 -0.36 -0.26
N LEU A 114 -5.94 -1.00 0.87
CA LEU A 114 -6.23 -0.46 2.20
C LEU A 114 -4.94 -0.30 3.01
N ASP A 115 -4.62 0.91 3.43
CA ASP A 115 -3.59 1.16 4.44
C ASP A 115 -4.18 1.07 5.85
N MET A 116 -4.30 -0.17 6.31
CA MET A 116 -4.83 -0.45 7.63
C MET A 116 -3.86 0.03 8.72
N THR A 117 -4.38 0.72 9.73
CA THR A 117 -3.55 1.48 10.68
C THR A 117 -3.98 1.26 12.12
N ARG A 118 -3.05 0.88 12.99
CA ARG A 118 -3.22 0.97 14.46
C ARG A 118 -2.98 2.43 14.87
N ARG A 119 -4.05 3.24 14.83
CA ARG A 119 -3.96 4.71 14.85
C ARG A 119 -3.39 5.23 16.15
N ASP A 120 -3.83 4.69 17.27
CA ASP A 120 -3.30 4.96 18.59
C ASP A 120 -1.77 4.80 18.64
N ARG A 121 -1.24 3.68 18.13
CA ARG A 121 0.20 3.41 18.08
C ARG A 121 0.95 4.32 17.13
N GLN A 122 0.40 4.58 15.95
CA GLN A 122 1.00 5.52 14.99
C GLN A 122 1.11 6.93 15.62
N MET A 123 0.07 7.36 16.32
CA MET A 123 0.01 8.65 17.00
C MET A 123 1.00 8.78 18.15
N GLU A 124 1.10 7.73 18.98
CA GLU A 124 2.08 7.64 20.06
C GLU A 124 3.52 7.78 19.52
N MET A 125 3.87 7.01 18.50
CA MET A 125 5.22 7.08 17.90
C MET A 125 5.50 8.45 17.28
N ARG A 126 4.51 9.06 16.63
CA ARG A 126 4.63 10.41 16.07
C ARG A 126 4.94 11.44 17.15
N GLN A 127 4.24 11.41 18.29
CA GLN A 127 4.47 12.35 19.40
C GLN A 127 5.88 12.20 20.01
N MET A 128 6.41 10.98 20.01
CA MET A 128 7.76 10.68 20.51
C MET A 128 8.87 10.91 19.48
N GLY A 129 8.54 11.30 18.24
CA GLY A 129 9.52 11.39 17.15
C GLY A 129 10.15 10.02 16.80
N ARG A 130 9.39 8.93 16.97
CA ARG A 130 9.83 7.55 16.75
C ARG A 130 9.32 6.96 15.43
N PRO A 131 9.93 5.88 14.95
CA PRO A 131 9.49 5.15 13.76
C PRO A 131 8.05 4.61 13.88
N TRP A 132 7.32 4.53 12.75
CA TRP A 132 5.87 4.25 12.71
C TRP A 132 5.50 2.78 12.52
N GLU A 133 6.46 1.86 12.55
CA GLU A 133 6.32 0.46 12.19
C GLU A 133 5.23 -0.23 13.02
N ILE A 134 5.15 0.05 14.31
CA ILE A 134 4.09 -0.51 15.15
C ILE A 134 2.70 0.03 14.79
N GLY A 135 2.60 1.20 14.16
CA GLY A 135 1.33 1.76 13.69
C GLY A 135 0.94 1.31 12.28
N LYS A 136 1.93 1.12 11.39
CA LYS A 136 1.73 0.96 9.94
C LYS A 136 2.22 -0.38 9.35
N ALA A 137 3.21 -1.03 9.93
CA ALA A 137 3.93 -2.17 9.34
C ALA A 137 3.69 -3.49 10.12
N PHE A 138 2.45 -3.75 10.51
CA PHE A 138 2.03 -4.94 11.24
C PHE A 138 1.41 -5.99 10.32
N ASP A 139 1.15 -7.18 10.86
CA ASP A 139 0.60 -8.31 10.13
C ASP A 139 -0.71 -7.96 9.42
N LEU A 140 -0.86 -8.41 8.18
CA LEU A 140 -2.08 -8.26 7.37
C LEU A 140 -2.54 -6.80 7.18
N SER A 141 -1.63 -5.84 7.32
CA SER A 141 -1.96 -4.41 7.31
C SER A 141 -2.14 -3.79 5.91
N ALA A 142 -2.06 -4.57 4.83
CA ALA A 142 -2.22 -4.10 3.46
C ALA A 142 -3.12 -5.00 2.58
N PRO A 143 -4.43 -5.07 2.84
CA PRO A 143 -5.36 -5.67 1.88
C PRO A 143 -5.29 -5.00 0.51
N ILE A 144 -5.36 -5.79 -0.56
CA ILE A 144 -5.27 -5.29 -1.93
C ILE A 144 -6.19 -6.08 -2.88
N ALA A 145 -6.87 -5.37 -3.78
CA ALA A 145 -7.66 -5.95 -4.86
C ALA A 145 -6.74 -6.54 -5.97
N PRO A 146 -7.29 -7.28 -6.94
CA PRO A 146 -6.52 -7.72 -8.10
C PRO A 146 -5.95 -6.53 -8.88
N LEU A 147 -4.77 -6.71 -9.46
CA LEU A 147 -4.13 -5.69 -10.29
C LEU A 147 -4.73 -5.68 -11.70
N HIS A 148 -4.98 -4.48 -12.21
CA HIS A 148 -5.35 -4.22 -13.60
C HIS A 148 -4.14 -3.67 -14.35
N LYS A 149 -3.88 -4.18 -15.56
CA LYS A 149 -2.74 -3.72 -16.39
C LYS A 149 -2.92 -2.25 -16.73
N ALA A 150 -1.83 -1.48 -16.69
CA ALA A 150 -1.87 -0.04 -16.97
C ALA A 150 -2.45 0.27 -18.37
N ALA A 151 -2.25 -0.63 -19.34
CA ALA A 151 -2.78 -0.51 -20.71
C ALA A 151 -4.32 -0.67 -20.79
N GLU A 152 -4.94 -1.29 -19.79
CA GLU A 152 -6.38 -1.58 -19.73
C GLU A 152 -7.11 -0.61 -18.78
N THR A 153 -6.36 0.18 -18.00
CA THR A 153 -6.89 1.19 -17.09
C THR A 153 -6.84 2.57 -17.75
N HIS A 154 -7.98 3.26 -17.78
CA HIS A 154 -8.09 4.60 -18.37
C HIS A 154 -8.42 5.64 -17.30
N ASN A 155 -7.96 6.88 -17.51
CA ASN A 155 -8.29 8.03 -16.66
C ASN A 155 -7.95 7.88 -15.16
N VAL A 156 -6.87 7.14 -14.83
CA VAL A 156 -6.47 6.92 -13.43
C VAL A 156 -6.17 8.24 -12.69
N ASP A 157 -5.69 9.25 -13.42
CA ASP A 157 -5.41 10.59 -12.87
C ASP A 157 -6.69 11.36 -12.48
N ASN A 158 -7.86 10.90 -12.93
CA ASN A 158 -9.16 11.52 -12.67
C ASN A 158 -10.21 10.46 -12.32
N ALA A 159 -9.86 9.53 -11.43
CA ALA A 159 -10.76 8.47 -10.96
C ALA A 159 -11.31 8.79 -9.55
N PRO A 160 -12.62 8.60 -9.30
CA PRO A 160 -13.15 8.68 -7.95
C PRO A 160 -12.61 7.54 -7.08
N ILE A 161 -12.23 7.85 -5.85
CA ILE A 161 -11.79 6.90 -4.83
C ILE A 161 -12.72 7.03 -3.62
N TRP A 162 -13.21 5.91 -3.09
CA TRP A 162 -14.20 5.90 -2.02
C TRP A 162 -14.11 4.65 -1.15
N LEU A 163 -14.60 4.77 0.08
CA LEU A 163 -14.79 3.69 1.05
C LEU A 163 -16.11 3.96 1.78
N GLN A 164 -16.90 2.91 1.99
CA GLN A 164 -18.21 2.96 2.67
C GLN A 164 -18.22 2.06 3.89
#